data_AF-A0A937WKX6-F1
#
_entry.id   AF-A0A937WKX6-F1
#
_cell.length_a   1.000
_cell.length_b   1.000
_cell.length_c   1.000
_cell.angle_alpha   90.00
_cell.angle_beta   90.00
_cell.angle_gamma   90.00
#
_symmetry.space_group_name_H-M   'P 1'
#
loop_
_entity.id
_entity.type
_entity.pdbx_description
1 polymer ?
#
loop_
_entity_poly.entity_id
_entity_poly.type
_entity_poly.pdbx_seq_one_letter_code
_entity_poly.pdbx_strand_id
1 'polypeptide(L)'
;MLNYNVDGPIIHIETNCLQAQICTEGYVSGVAAGTLVDKRTGAKDLGFGLSIVDFLLEPGEDEPNAPHAYHWGDKVHGNIPKRYVELPQICTQARKLPFEVVKSEKFIAVRQWFNWTIATRGRKPGSLWEQILVFPEDARYFFSTDRVTSVNTVENLALRVDMPGHLKHEQGDSFSQIYLSYYGIIPNNEFLEDFPPDAKFHYVRGRDPLPKRIIRAYQTRIGPWLAGMTLNPKDVSEAWCHQRGYVCFIEEVGQEKVQAGEMFSAAYIIGFFDSIEEMEKVYDQHYGWSNIVLKPSFEKAETFVGIHD
;
A
#
# COMPACT_ATOMS: atom_id res chain seq x y z
N MET A 1 -19.40 16.31 6.98
CA MET A 1 -20.52 15.62 6.31
C MET A 1 -19.90 14.60 5.38
N LEU A 2 -20.35 13.35 5.41
CA LEU A 2 -19.94 12.34 4.43
C LEU A 2 -20.47 12.69 3.04
N ASN A 3 -19.59 12.97 2.10
CA ASN A 3 -19.96 13.22 0.72
C ASN A 3 -18.95 12.63 -0.27
N TYR A 4 -19.44 12.21 -1.44
CA TYR A 4 -18.58 11.89 -2.57
C TYR A 4 -19.14 12.47 -3.85
N ASN A 5 -18.27 12.72 -4.82
CA ASN A 5 -18.63 13.12 -6.17
C ASN A 5 -17.73 12.40 -7.17
N VAL A 6 -18.31 11.90 -8.26
CA VAL A 6 -17.54 11.34 -9.38
C VAL A 6 -17.52 12.38 -10.49
N ASP A 7 -16.34 12.92 -10.79
CA ASP A 7 -16.13 13.90 -11.85
C ASP A 7 -15.14 13.33 -12.87
N GLY A 8 -15.68 12.80 -13.97
CA GLY A 8 -14.91 12.13 -15.00
C GLY A 8 -14.04 11.00 -14.41
N PRO A 9 -12.70 11.06 -14.54
CA PRO A 9 -11.80 10.03 -14.03
C PRO A 9 -11.48 10.15 -12.53
N ILE A 10 -12.08 11.10 -11.80
CA ILE A 10 -11.74 11.38 -10.40
C ILE A 10 -12.93 11.13 -9.48
N ILE A 11 -12.71 10.41 -8.38
CA ILE A 11 -13.66 10.25 -7.28
C ILE A 11 -13.19 11.16 -6.14
N HIS A 12 -13.98 12.17 -5.82
CA HIS A 12 -13.76 13.05 -4.68
C HIS A 12 -14.44 12.46 -3.44
N ILE A 13 -13.69 12.38 -2.34
CA ILE A 13 -14.18 11.90 -1.04
C ILE A 13 -14.04 13.00 0.00
N GLU A 14 -15.08 13.19 0.79
CA GLU A 14 -15.14 14.16 1.87
C GLU A 14 -15.73 13.49 3.13
N THR A 15 -14.99 13.49 4.24
CA THR A 15 -15.50 13.05 5.56
C THR A 15 -15.52 14.23 6.53
N ASN A 16 -15.76 14.03 7.84
CA ASN A 16 -15.60 15.12 8.80
C ASN A 16 -14.13 15.49 8.99
N CYS A 17 -13.21 14.53 8.82
CA CYS A 17 -11.80 14.70 9.13
C CYS A 17 -10.90 14.74 7.88
N LEU A 18 -11.32 14.16 6.76
CA LEU A 18 -10.49 14.00 5.57
C LEU A 18 -11.11 14.59 4.30
N GLN A 19 -10.23 14.98 3.38
CA GLN A 19 -10.51 15.08 1.94
C GLN A 19 -9.58 14.13 1.21
N ALA A 20 -10.02 13.49 0.13
CA ALA A 20 -9.19 12.63 -0.70
C ALA A 20 -9.69 12.62 -2.14
N GLN A 21 -8.80 12.28 -3.09
CA GLN A 21 -9.17 11.96 -4.46
C GLN A 21 -8.66 10.57 -4.84
N ILE A 22 -9.47 9.82 -5.55
CA ILE A 22 -9.08 8.54 -6.17
C ILE A 22 -9.12 8.71 -7.68
N CYS A 23 -8.00 8.47 -8.34
CA CYS A 23 -7.92 8.45 -9.79
C CYS A 23 -8.33 7.08 -10.32
N THR A 24 -9.22 7.07 -11.31
CA THR A 24 -9.68 5.86 -12.00
C THR A 24 -9.05 5.72 -13.39
N GLU A 25 -8.34 6.76 -13.87
CA GLU A 25 -7.53 6.74 -15.08
C GLU A 25 -6.15 7.39 -14.85
N GLY A 26 -5.16 7.03 -15.68
CA GLY A 26 -3.79 7.55 -15.59
C GLY A 26 -2.95 6.80 -14.56
N TYR A 27 -2.46 7.53 -13.54
CA TYR A 27 -1.81 6.94 -12.38
C TYR A 27 -2.86 6.50 -11.37
N VAL A 28 -3.01 5.19 -11.19
CA VAL A 28 -4.19 4.57 -10.54
C VAL A 28 -3.83 3.71 -9.34
N SER A 29 -4.86 3.20 -8.66
CA SER A 29 -4.85 2.58 -7.31
C SER A 29 -4.66 3.60 -6.19
N GLY A 30 -5.30 3.34 -5.05
CA GLY A 30 -5.11 4.12 -3.84
C GLY A 30 -5.63 5.57 -3.91
N VAL A 31 -5.08 6.42 -3.03
CA VAL A 31 -5.37 7.86 -2.99
C VAL A 31 -4.32 8.61 -3.82
N ALA A 32 -4.79 9.55 -4.64
CA ALA A 32 -3.95 10.33 -5.54
C ALA A 32 -2.99 11.26 -4.79
N ALA A 33 -1.81 11.48 -5.38
CA ALA A 33 -0.73 12.27 -4.82
C ALA A 33 -1.16 13.68 -4.37
N GLY A 34 -0.86 14.05 -3.13
CA GLY A 34 -1.11 15.37 -2.56
C GLY A 34 -2.59 15.68 -2.32
N THR A 35 -3.47 14.68 -2.38
CA THR A 35 -4.92 14.86 -2.27
C THR A 35 -5.50 14.39 -0.94
N LEU A 36 -4.78 13.58 -0.16
CA LEU A 36 -5.22 13.27 1.20
C LEU A 36 -4.94 14.47 2.09
N VAL A 37 -5.99 15.11 2.59
CA VAL A 37 -5.91 16.29 3.45
C VAL A 37 -6.50 15.97 4.82
N ASP A 38 -5.72 16.17 5.89
CA ASP A 38 -6.24 16.23 7.25
C ASP A 38 -6.83 17.60 7.52
N LYS A 39 -8.15 17.69 7.59
CA LYS A 39 -8.87 18.95 7.78
C LYS A 39 -8.55 19.63 9.11
N ARG A 40 -8.13 18.86 10.12
CA ARG A 40 -7.85 19.41 11.44
C ARG A 40 -6.56 20.23 11.46
N THR A 41 -5.51 19.72 10.81
CA THR A 41 -4.19 20.35 10.80
C THR A 41 -3.87 21.10 9.51
N GLY A 42 -4.62 20.82 8.43
CA GLY A 42 -4.31 21.26 7.07
C GLY A 42 -3.17 20.47 6.40
N ALA A 43 -2.65 19.42 7.05
CA ALA A 43 -1.61 18.57 6.48
C ALA A 43 -2.09 17.83 5.23
N LYS A 44 -1.16 17.64 4.29
CA LYS A 44 -1.37 16.85 3.08
C LYS A 44 -0.36 15.73 2.98
N ASP A 45 -0.70 14.66 2.28
CA ASP A 45 0.31 13.69 1.87
C ASP A 45 1.37 14.38 0.98
N LEU A 46 2.62 13.95 1.11
CA LEU A 46 3.78 14.59 0.50
C LEU A 46 4.33 13.76 -0.66
N GLY A 47 3.57 12.77 -1.11
CA GLY A 47 4.08 11.64 -1.87
C GLY A 47 3.71 11.61 -3.33
N PHE A 48 3.74 10.39 -3.87
CA PHE A 48 3.27 10.05 -5.22
C PHE A 48 1.88 9.39 -5.21
N GLY A 49 1.23 9.36 -4.05
CA GLY A 49 -0.03 8.66 -3.81
C GLY A 49 0.10 7.76 -2.58
N LEU A 50 -1.03 7.19 -2.14
CA LEU A 50 -1.08 6.35 -0.95
C LEU A 50 -1.79 5.02 -1.23
N SER A 51 -1.28 3.91 -0.67
CA SER A 51 -1.79 2.55 -0.90
C SER A 51 -1.75 2.15 -2.38
N ILE A 52 -0.58 2.35 -3.01
CA ILE A 52 -0.38 2.16 -4.44
C ILE A 52 0.08 0.74 -4.75
N VAL A 53 -0.52 0.10 -5.76
CA VAL A 53 -0.25 -1.29 -6.13
C VAL A 53 0.56 -1.38 -7.42
N ASP A 54 1.59 -2.24 -7.38
CA ASP A 54 2.49 -2.47 -8.51
C ASP A 54 2.15 -3.75 -9.25
N PHE A 55 2.68 -4.90 -8.84
CA PHE A 55 2.62 -6.15 -9.61
C PHE A 55 2.80 -7.38 -8.72
N LEU A 56 2.59 -8.56 -9.31
CA LEU A 56 2.85 -9.84 -8.66
C LEU A 56 4.28 -10.32 -8.92
N LEU A 57 4.92 -10.82 -7.87
CA LEU A 57 6.30 -11.27 -7.85
C LEU A 57 6.45 -12.65 -7.21
N GLU A 58 7.62 -13.23 -7.42
CA GLU A 58 8.17 -14.31 -6.62
C GLU A 58 9.70 -14.10 -6.45
N PRO A 59 10.34 -14.72 -5.46
CA PRO A 59 11.80 -14.72 -5.33
C PRO A 59 12.51 -15.45 -6.48
N GLY A 60 13.72 -15.00 -6.81
CA GLY A 60 14.65 -15.67 -7.72
C GLY A 60 15.13 -14.80 -8.88
N GLU A 61 16.07 -15.30 -9.67
CA GLU A 61 16.69 -14.57 -10.79
C GLU A 61 16.13 -15.06 -12.12
N ASP A 62 15.72 -14.16 -13.01
CA ASP A 62 15.33 -14.55 -14.36
C ASP A 62 16.51 -15.12 -15.16
N GLU A 63 16.22 -16.07 -16.06
CA GLU A 63 17.21 -16.56 -17.02
C GLU A 63 17.72 -15.41 -17.91
N PRO A 64 18.98 -15.45 -18.38
CA PRO A 64 19.48 -14.43 -19.30
C PRO A 64 18.57 -14.24 -20.52
N ASN A 65 18.18 -13.00 -20.79
CA ASN A 65 17.27 -12.59 -21.86
C ASN A 65 15.81 -13.06 -21.74
N ALA A 66 15.36 -13.48 -20.54
CA ALA A 66 13.95 -13.74 -20.32
C ALA A 66 13.11 -12.49 -20.68
N PRO A 67 11.99 -12.65 -21.40
CA PRO A 67 11.08 -11.53 -21.66
C PRO A 67 10.53 -11.05 -20.32
N HIS A 68 10.50 -9.72 -20.14
CA HIS A 68 10.10 -9.10 -18.88
C HIS A 68 10.94 -9.54 -17.68
N ALA A 69 12.26 -9.69 -17.85
CA ALA A 69 13.14 -9.95 -16.72
C ALA A 69 13.09 -8.82 -15.68
N TYR A 70 13.01 -9.17 -14.40
CA TYR A 70 13.13 -8.20 -13.31
C TYR A 70 14.59 -7.74 -13.21
N HIS A 71 14.79 -6.42 -13.29
CA HIS A 71 16.12 -5.84 -13.11
C HIS A 71 16.46 -5.76 -11.62
N TRP A 72 17.69 -6.13 -11.26
CA TRP A 72 18.22 -6.05 -9.91
C TRP A 72 19.75 -5.83 -9.94
N GLY A 73 20.34 -5.58 -8.78
CA GLY A 73 21.77 -5.28 -8.61
C GLY A 73 22.11 -3.80 -8.79
N ASP A 74 21.12 -2.91 -8.69
CA ASP A 74 21.26 -1.47 -8.83
C ASP A 74 20.75 -0.73 -7.58
N LYS A 75 20.81 0.61 -7.61
CA LYS A 75 20.30 1.45 -6.51
C LYS A 75 18.77 1.43 -6.38
N VAL A 76 18.06 0.89 -7.37
CA VAL A 76 16.60 0.92 -7.44
C VAL A 76 16.00 -0.31 -6.76
N HIS A 77 16.54 -1.46 -7.11
CA HIS A 77 16.02 -2.77 -6.76
C HIS A 77 16.92 -3.50 -5.76
N GLY A 78 18.16 -3.02 -5.55
CA GLY A 78 19.12 -3.63 -4.65
C GLY A 78 19.59 -4.99 -5.13
N ASN A 79 20.33 -5.72 -4.29
CA ASN A 79 20.71 -7.12 -4.59
C ASN A 79 19.60 -8.08 -4.17
N ILE A 80 18.36 -7.78 -4.56
CA ILE A 80 17.16 -8.54 -4.21
C ILE A 80 16.58 -9.14 -5.49
N PRO A 81 17.00 -10.36 -5.88
CA PRO A 81 16.51 -10.98 -7.08
C PRO A 81 15.04 -11.39 -6.94
N LYS A 82 14.22 -10.90 -7.85
CA LYS A 82 12.80 -11.24 -7.98
C LYS A 82 12.52 -11.66 -9.42
N ARG A 83 11.35 -12.25 -9.65
CA ARG A 83 10.79 -12.50 -10.98
C ARG A 83 9.36 -11.99 -10.99
N TYR A 84 8.97 -11.32 -12.08
CA TYR A 84 7.56 -11.01 -12.27
C TYR A 84 6.76 -12.30 -12.42
N VAL A 85 5.59 -12.38 -11.80
CA VAL A 85 4.61 -13.44 -12.02
C VAL A 85 3.61 -12.98 -13.08
N GLU A 86 3.03 -11.81 -12.86
CA GLU A 86 2.05 -11.19 -13.74
C GLU A 86 2.25 -9.66 -13.80
N LEU A 87 1.93 -9.12 -14.97
CA LEU A 87 2.15 -7.75 -15.43
C LEU A 87 0.88 -7.26 -16.15
N PRO A 88 0.69 -5.95 -16.34
CA PRO A 88 1.62 -4.84 -16.09
C PRO A 88 1.70 -4.35 -14.63
N GLN A 89 2.55 -3.35 -14.38
CA GLN A 89 2.50 -2.56 -13.14
C GLN A 89 1.19 -1.76 -13.09
N ILE A 90 0.32 -2.04 -12.14
CA ILE A 90 -1.04 -1.49 -12.10
C ILE A 90 -1.01 0.04 -12.08
N CYS A 91 -0.27 0.63 -11.13
CA CYS A 91 -0.32 2.06 -10.89
C CYS A 91 0.04 2.93 -12.11
N THR A 92 0.94 2.50 -12.98
CA THR A 92 1.40 3.29 -14.13
C THR A 92 0.93 2.78 -15.49
N GLN A 93 0.55 1.51 -15.60
CA GLN A 93 0.34 0.85 -16.88
C GLN A 93 -1.04 0.21 -17.04
N ALA A 94 -1.84 0.05 -15.97
CA ALA A 94 -3.24 -0.36 -16.12
C ALA A 94 -4.07 0.71 -16.85
N ARG A 95 -3.69 1.99 -16.72
CA ARG A 95 -4.27 3.19 -17.34
C ARG A 95 -5.71 3.51 -16.96
N LYS A 96 -6.54 2.51 -16.67
CA LYS A 96 -7.93 2.66 -16.25
C LYS A 96 -8.35 1.50 -15.36
N LEU A 97 -8.98 1.82 -14.23
CA LEU A 97 -9.55 0.83 -13.32
C LEU A 97 -11.08 0.95 -13.31
N PRO A 98 -11.81 -0.17 -13.47
CA PRO A 98 -13.21 -0.20 -13.08
C PRO A 98 -13.35 0.06 -11.58
N PHE A 99 -14.48 0.63 -11.18
CA PHE A 99 -14.72 0.99 -9.79
C PHE A 99 -16.20 0.94 -9.42
N GLU A 100 -16.44 0.80 -8.12
CA GLU A 100 -17.73 0.97 -7.47
C GLU A 100 -17.57 1.88 -6.24
N VAL A 101 -18.58 2.69 -5.94
CA VAL A 101 -18.61 3.53 -4.73
C VAL A 101 -19.87 3.23 -3.95
N VAL A 102 -19.75 3.02 -2.65
CA VAL A 102 -20.88 2.92 -1.73
C VAL A 102 -20.74 3.97 -0.64
N LYS A 103 -21.85 4.61 -0.28
CA LYS A 103 -21.95 5.51 0.85
C LYS A 103 -22.93 4.92 1.85
N SER A 104 -22.48 4.72 3.08
CA SER A 104 -23.33 4.39 4.22
C SER A 104 -23.58 5.65 5.06
N GLU A 105 -24.27 5.48 6.19
CA GLU A 105 -24.41 6.55 7.19
C GLU A 105 -23.09 6.87 7.91
N LYS A 106 -22.08 5.98 7.84
CA LYS A 106 -20.87 6.04 8.68
C LYS A 106 -19.55 6.01 7.93
N PHE A 107 -19.56 5.72 6.63
CA PHE A 107 -18.36 5.74 5.81
C PHE A 107 -18.72 5.89 4.33
N ILE A 108 -17.70 6.20 3.53
CA ILE A 108 -17.71 6.00 2.08
C ILE A 108 -16.68 4.94 1.76
N ALA A 109 -17.00 4.03 0.85
CA ALA A 109 -16.04 3.05 0.37
C ALA A 109 -15.96 3.05 -1.15
N VAL A 110 -14.74 2.86 -1.65
CA VAL A 110 -14.43 2.73 -3.07
C VAL A 110 -13.80 1.37 -3.29
N ARG A 111 -14.32 0.61 -4.25
CA ARG A 111 -13.72 -0.64 -4.72
C ARG A 111 -13.14 -0.43 -6.11
N GLN A 112 -11.93 -0.91 -6.34
CA GLN A 112 -11.29 -0.96 -7.63
C GLN A 112 -10.80 -2.39 -7.89
N TRP A 113 -10.66 -2.78 -9.16
CA TRP A 113 -10.13 -4.10 -9.48
C TRP A 113 -9.43 -4.12 -10.83
N PHE A 114 -8.59 -5.13 -11.04
CA PHE A 114 -7.85 -5.34 -12.27
C PHE A 114 -7.54 -6.82 -12.48
N ASN A 115 -7.65 -7.29 -13.71
CA ASN A 115 -7.11 -8.59 -14.10
C ASN A 115 -5.80 -8.37 -14.83
N TRP A 116 -4.71 -8.95 -14.33
CA TRP A 116 -3.44 -8.90 -15.04
C TRP A 116 -3.56 -9.52 -16.43
N THR A 117 -2.90 -8.91 -17.42
CA THR A 117 -3.07 -9.24 -18.84
C THR A 117 -1.83 -9.90 -19.45
N ILE A 118 -0.71 -9.87 -18.72
CA ILE A 118 0.57 -10.47 -19.11
C ILE A 118 1.01 -11.40 -17.97
N ALA A 119 1.52 -12.58 -18.32
CA ALA A 119 2.14 -13.50 -17.37
C ALA A 119 3.49 -13.97 -17.91
N THR A 120 4.39 -14.33 -17.01
CA THR A 120 5.75 -14.77 -17.35
C THR A 120 5.90 -16.29 -17.17
N ARG A 121 7.03 -16.86 -17.60
CA ARG A 121 7.45 -18.23 -17.24
C ARG A 121 6.40 -19.32 -17.54
N GLY A 122 5.68 -19.20 -18.65
CA GLY A 122 4.67 -20.18 -19.08
C GLY A 122 3.37 -20.17 -18.27
N ARG A 123 3.16 -19.13 -17.45
CA ARG A 123 1.94 -18.93 -16.67
C ARG A 123 0.80 -18.36 -17.50
N LYS A 124 -0.40 -18.37 -16.92
CA LYS A 124 -1.60 -17.79 -17.51
C LYS A 124 -1.81 -16.38 -16.95
N PRO A 125 -2.08 -15.36 -17.78
CA PRO A 125 -2.59 -14.10 -17.27
C PRO A 125 -4.02 -14.26 -16.77
N GLY A 126 -4.44 -13.38 -15.87
CA GLY A 126 -5.84 -13.20 -15.50
C GLY A 126 -6.10 -13.23 -14.00
N SER A 127 -5.05 -13.30 -13.16
CA SER A 127 -5.24 -13.14 -11.71
C SER A 127 -5.98 -11.83 -11.44
N LEU A 128 -6.92 -11.87 -10.50
CA LEU A 128 -7.75 -10.73 -10.14
C LEU A 128 -7.15 -10.06 -8.90
N TRP A 129 -6.80 -8.78 -9.02
CA TRP A 129 -6.59 -7.91 -7.86
C TRP A 129 -7.82 -7.07 -7.60
N GLU A 130 -8.15 -6.90 -6.33
CA GLU A 130 -9.20 -6.03 -5.84
C GLU A 130 -8.67 -5.18 -4.69
N GLN A 131 -8.99 -3.90 -4.69
CA GLN A 131 -8.72 -2.99 -3.59
C GLN A 131 -10.01 -2.36 -3.07
N ILE A 132 -10.15 -2.30 -1.76
CA ILE A 132 -11.25 -1.58 -1.11
C ILE A 132 -10.67 -0.52 -0.19
N LEU A 133 -11.03 0.74 -0.44
CA LEU A 133 -10.70 1.90 0.38
C LEU A 133 -11.95 2.29 1.18
N VAL A 134 -11.88 2.37 2.50
CA VAL A 134 -12.99 2.73 3.38
C VAL A 134 -12.63 3.98 4.18
N PHE A 135 -13.39 5.05 4.02
CA PHE A 135 -13.22 6.34 4.66
C PHE A 135 -14.31 6.55 5.72
N PRO A 136 -14.02 6.30 7.02
CA PRO A 136 -14.97 6.54 8.10
C PRO A 136 -15.30 8.03 8.26
N GLU A 137 -16.49 8.32 8.77
CA GLU A 137 -16.99 9.69 9.00
C GLU A 137 -16.03 10.54 9.85
N ASP A 138 -15.58 10.00 10.99
CA ASP A 138 -14.91 10.74 12.06
C ASP A 138 -13.46 10.28 12.32
N ALA A 139 -12.80 9.72 11.30
CA ALA A 139 -11.41 9.28 11.40
C ALA A 139 -10.48 10.13 10.53
N ARG A 140 -9.31 10.48 11.06
CA ARG A 140 -8.20 11.11 10.32
C ARG A 140 -7.38 10.11 9.50
N TYR A 141 -7.91 8.90 9.34
CA TYR A 141 -7.34 7.81 8.57
C TYR A 141 -8.45 7.07 7.83
N PHE A 142 -8.06 6.35 6.79
CA PHE A 142 -8.91 5.43 6.05
C PHE A 142 -8.35 4.02 6.17
N PHE A 143 -9.19 3.03 5.93
CA PHE A 143 -8.77 1.65 5.81
C PHE A 143 -8.58 1.28 4.34
N SER A 144 -7.62 0.42 4.06
CA SER A 144 -7.40 -0.16 2.73
C SER A 144 -7.27 -1.68 2.86
N THR A 145 -7.64 -2.43 1.83
CA THR A 145 -7.28 -3.84 1.72
C THR A 145 -6.99 -4.15 0.26
N ASP A 146 -5.98 -4.98 0.03
CA ASP A 146 -5.70 -5.57 -1.27
C ASP A 146 -5.96 -7.07 -1.18
N ARG A 147 -6.67 -7.61 -2.17
CA ARG A 147 -6.92 -9.05 -2.31
C ARG A 147 -6.52 -9.49 -3.71
N VAL A 148 -5.82 -10.61 -3.80
CA VAL A 148 -5.45 -11.24 -5.07
C VAL A 148 -6.03 -12.64 -5.12
N THR A 149 -6.78 -12.95 -6.18
CA THR A 149 -7.17 -14.32 -6.53
C THR A 149 -6.33 -14.78 -7.71
N SER A 150 -5.47 -15.78 -7.49
CA SER A 150 -4.50 -16.19 -8.53
C SER A 150 -5.10 -17.19 -9.52
N VAL A 151 -4.80 -17.06 -10.80
CA VAL A 151 -5.10 -18.11 -11.80
C VAL A 151 -4.00 -19.16 -11.94
N ASN A 152 -2.89 -18.99 -11.21
CA ASN A 152 -1.72 -19.86 -11.26
C ASN A 152 -1.42 -20.46 -9.89
N THR A 153 -0.84 -21.66 -9.87
CA THR A 153 -0.16 -22.16 -8.67
C THR A 153 1.26 -21.58 -8.64
N VAL A 154 1.60 -20.89 -7.55
CA VAL A 154 2.91 -20.25 -7.35
C VAL A 154 3.36 -20.50 -5.91
N GLU A 155 4.57 -20.99 -5.72
CA GLU A 155 5.07 -21.41 -4.40
C GLU A 155 5.34 -20.25 -3.43
N ASN A 156 5.63 -19.06 -3.95
CA ASN A 156 6.00 -17.89 -3.15
C ASN A 156 5.45 -16.63 -3.81
N LEU A 157 4.13 -16.53 -3.94
CA LEU A 157 3.48 -15.41 -4.61
C LEU A 157 3.41 -14.19 -3.69
N ALA A 158 3.93 -13.05 -4.14
CA ALA A 158 3.86 -11.79 -3.40
C ALA A 158 3.22 -10.68 -4.25
N LEU A 159 2.52 -9.77 -3.58
CA LEU A 159 2.03 -8.51 -4.15
C LEU A 159 2.91 -7.36 -3.67
N ARG A 160 3.44 -6.55 -4.60
CA ARG A 160 4.20 -5.34 -4.26
C ARG A 160 3.29 -4.12 -4.14
N VAL A 161 3.46 -3.37 -3.05
CA VAL A 161 2.67 -2.19 -2.69
C VAL A 161 3.57 -1.08 -2.16
N ASP A 162 3.30 0.17 -2.51
CA ASP A 162 3.89 1.33 -1.84
C ASP A 162 3.06 1.68 -0.60
N MET A 163 3.64 1.49 0.59
CA MET A 163 2.92 1.59 1.87
C MET A 163 3.67 2.43 2.92
N PRO A 164 3.12 3.57 3.40
CA PRO A 164 1.87 4.21 2.96
C PRO A 164 1.93 4.72 1.52
N GLY A 165 3.11 5.08 1.05
CA GLY A 165 3.39 5.69 -0.24
C GLY A 165 4.78 6.34 -0.21
N HIS A 166 5.42 6.52 -1.37
CA HIS A 166 6.71 7.19 -1.44
C HIS A 166 6.63 8.66 -1.01
N LEU A 167 7.72 9.23 -0.49
CA LEU A 167 7.79 10.57 0.08
C LEU A 167 8.76 11.46 -0.69
N LYS A 168 8.25 12.55 -1.27
CA LYS A 168 9.07 13.55 -1.98
C LYS A 168 9.78 14.46 -0.99
N HIS A 169 11.02 14.81 -1.29
CA HIS A 169 11.77 15.85 -0.60
C HIS A 169 12.92 16.36 -1.48
N GLU A 170 13.46 17.52 -1.14
CA GLU A 170 14.73 18.03 -1.59
C GLU A 170 15.63 18.20 -0.36
N GLN A 171 16.68 17.37 -0.24
CA GLN A 171 17.60 17.42 0.91
C GLN A 171 16.89 17.35 2.30
N GLY A 172 15.86 16.52 2.41
CA GLY A 172 15.08 16.30 3.64
C GLY A 172 14.21 17.47 4.07
N ASP A 173 13.91 18.43 3.20
CA ASP A 173 13.14 19.65 3.51
C ASP A 173 11.69 19.39 3.97
N SER A 174 11.00 18.40 3.39
CA SER A 174 9.55 18.21 3.51
C SER A 174 9.10 17.46 4.78
N PHE A 175 10.02 16.74 5.43
CA PHE A 175 9.72 15.90 6.60
C PHE A 175 10.81 16.00 7.67
N SER A 176 10.45 15.72 8.92
CA SER A 176 11.37 15.83 10.06
C SER A 176 12.10 14.51 10.35
N GLN A 177 11.39 13.39 10.27
CA GLN A 177 11.89 12.07 10.64
C GLN A 177 10.95 10.97 10.10
N ILE A 178 11.47 9.75 10.05
CA ILE A 178 10.74 8.54 9.67
C ILE A 178 10.60 7.64 10.90
N TYR A 179 9.50 6.92 11.00
CA TYR A 179 9.29 5.88 12.00
C TYR A 179 8.97 4.58 11.28
N LEU A 180 9.77 3.55 11.58
CA LEU A 180 9.48 2.17 11.21
C LEU A 180 9.37 1.39 12.52
N SER A 181 8.23 0.79 12.84
CA SER A 181 8.03 0.12 14.14
C SER A 181 9.05 -0.98 14.47
N TYR A 182 9.73 -1.52 13.46
CA TYR A 182 10.76 -2.55 13.57
C TYR A 182 12.21 -2.01 13.55
N TYR A 183 12.41 -0.69 13.37
CA TYR A 183 13.73 -0.03 13.49
C TYR A 183 13.74 1.15 14.47
N GLY A 184 12.59 1.73 14.80
CA GLY A 184 12.45 2.94 15.61
C GLY A 184 12.40 4.21 14.75
N ILE A 185 12.76 5.33 15.39
CA ILE A 185 12.81 6.66 14.77
C ILE A 185 14.12 6.83 14.02
N ILE A 186 14.03 7.28 12.77
CA ILE A 186 15.14 7.50 11.85
C ILE A 186 15.17 8.99 11.47
N PRO A 187 16.27 9.71 11.73
CA PRO A 187 16.37 11.12 11.37
C PRO A 187 16.40 11.32 9.85
N ASN A 188 15.88 12.45 9.36
CA ASN A 188 15.80 12.72 7.92
C ASN A 188 17.17 12.76 7.22
N ASN A 189 18.26 13.02 7.94
CA ASN A 189 19.60 13.10 7.39
C ASN A 189 20.14 11.74 6.90
N GLU A 190 19.51 10.63 7.31
CA GLU A 190 19.81 9.29 6.77
C GLU A 190 19.43 9.13 5.30
N PHE A 191 18.59 10.04 4.77
CA PHE A 191 18.00 10.01 3.43
C PHE A 191 18.50 11.15 2.52
N LEU A 192 19.67 11.74 2.81
CA LEU A 192 20.26 12.78 1.97
C LEU A 192 21.00 12.22 0.74
N GLU A 193 21.46 10.97 0.82
CA GLU A 193 22.18 10.29 -0.24
C GLU A 193 21.49 8.98 -0.64
N ASP A 194 21.50 8.66 -1.92
CA ASP A 194 20.87 7.45 -2.45
C ASP A 194 21.58 6.17 -1.98
N PHE A 195 20.79 5.25 -1.41
CA PHE A 195 21.23 3.91 -1.00
C PHE A 195 20.20 2.85 -1.44
N PRO A 196 20.64 1.63 -1.80
CA PRO A 196 19.74 0.61 -2.31
C PRO A 196 18.82 0.01 -1.23
N PRO A 197 17.72 -0.64 -1.63
CA PRO A 197 16.77 -1.33 -0.75
C PRO A 197 17.38 -2.17 0.38
N ASP A 198 18.40 -2.95 0.07
CA ASP A 198 19.03 -3.96 0.94
C ASP A 198 20.16 -3.40 1.83
N ALA A 199 20.45 -2.08 1.79
CA ALA A 199 21.61 -1.51 2.48
C ALA A 199 21.37 -1.14 3.96
N LYS A 200 20.18 -0.65 4.32
CA LYS A 200 19.93 -0.06 5.66
C LYS A 200 18.66 -0.58 6.32
N PHE A 201 17.50 -0.20 5.78
CA PHE A 201 16.20 -0.42 6.41
C PHE A 201 15.40 -1.44 5.61
N HIS A 202 15.75 -2.71 5.75
CA HIS A 202 15.15 -3.83 5.03
C HIS A 202 14.72 -4.90 6.02
N TYR A 203 13.42 -5.13 6.13
CA TYR A 203 12.82 -6.24 6.85
C TYR A 203 12.50 -7.38 5.89
N VAL A 204 12.80 -8.62 6.30
CA VAL A 204 12.48 -9.87 5.58
C VAL A 204 11.96 -10.90 6.58
N ARG A 205 10.73 -11.36 6.36
CA ARG A 205 10.09 -12.41 7.16
C ARG A 205 10.90 -13.70 7.10
N GLY A 206 11.19 -14.28 8.26
CA GLY A 206 11.99 -15.51 8.38
C GLY A 206 13.50 -15.28 8.47
N ARG A 207 14.02 -14.15 7.98
CA ARG A 207 15.38 -13.68 8.31
C ARG A 207 15.35 -12.89 9.62
N ASP A 208 14.41 -11.96 9.73
CA ASP A 208 14.26 -11.06 10.86
C ASP A 208 13.15 -11.55 11.80
N PRO A 209 13.18 -11.17 13.10
CA PRO A 209 12.09 -11.45 14.01
C PRO A 209 10.79 -10.83 13.51
N LEU A 210 9.68 -11.60 13.59
CA LEU A 210 8.36 -11.08 13.28
C LEU A 210 8.05 -9.89 14.21
N PRO A 211 7.85 -8.68 13.68
CA PRO A 211 7.66 -7.51 14.52
C PRO A 211 6.26 -7.52 15.13
N LYS A 212 6.12 -6.89 16.30
CA LYS A 212 4.82 -6.74 16.96
C LYS A 212 3.83 -5.96 16.10
N ARG A 213 4.33 -4.98 15.34
CA ARG A 213 3.55 -4.09 14.48
C ARG A 213 4.33 -3.82 13.20
N ILE A 214 3.62 -3.60 12.09
CA ILE A 214 4.17 -3.02 10.86
C ILE A 214 3.57 -1.61 10.71
N ILE A 215 4.28 -0.60 11.21
CA ILE A 215 3.93 0.82 11.07
C ILE A 215 5.08 1.50 10.34
N ARG A 216 4.75 2.24 9.28
CA ARG A 216 5.69 2.95 8.42
C ARG A 216 5.18 4.36 8.25
N ALA A 217 5.90 5.33 8.80
CA ALA A 217 5.41 6.69 8.90
C ALA A 217 6.50 7.72 8.67
N TYR A 218 6.11 8.92 8.27
CA TYR A 218 6.95 10.09 8.29
C TYR A 218 6.26 11.23 9.04
N GLN A 219 7.03 12.04 9.74
CA GLN A 219 6.52 13.23 10.41
C GLN A 219 6.63 14.44 9.49
N THR A 220 5.50 15.08 9.21
CA THR A 220 5.49 16.34 8.44
C THR A 220 6.19 17.45 9.22
N ARG A 221 6.69 18.48 8.52
CA ARG A 221 7.29 19.68 9.16
C ARG A 221 6.32 20.44 10.07
N ILE A 222 5.02 20.33 9.80
CA ILE A 222 3.98 21.00 10.58
C ILE A 222 3.48 20.18 11.78
N GLY A 223 4.05 18.99 12.02
CA GLY A 223 3.80 18.22 13.24
C GLY A 223 3.21 16.81 13.07
N PRO A 224 2.05 16.63 12.40
CA PRO A 224 1.41 15.32 12.33
C PRO A 224 2.25 14.31 11.55
N TRP A 225 2.09 13.04 11.95
CA TRP A 225 2.60 11.87 11.26
C TRP A 225 1.62 11.43 10.19
N LEU A 226 2.11 11.13 8.99
CA LEU A 226 1.37 10.31 8.03
C LEU A 226 1.92 8.88 8.11
N ALA A 227 1.03 7.91 8.31
CA ALA A 227 1.40 6.52 8.51
C ALA A 227 0.64 5.57 7.58
N GLY A 228 1.31 4.49 7.21
CA GLY A 228 0.74 3.27 6.65
C GLY A 228 0.99 2.12 7.63
N MET A 229 -0.03 1.32 7.87
CA MET A 229 -0.05 0.31 8.91
C MET A 229 -0.61 -0.99 8.39
N THR A 230 0.21 -2.03 8.23
CA THR A 230 -0.26 -3.37 7.85
C THR A 230 -0.70 -4.12 9.09
N LEU A 231 -1.99 -4.43 9.17
CA LEU A 231 -2.66 -4.77 10.42
C LEU A 231 -2.36 -6.18 10.93
N ASN A 232 -1.95 -7.09 10.05
CA ASN A 232 -1.38 -8.37 10.41
C ASN A 232 0.10 -8.42 9.98
N PRO A 233 1.07 -8.41 10.93
CA PRO A 233 2.49 -8.48 10.59
C PRO A 233 2.89 -9.74 9.80
N LYS A 234 2.11 -10.82 9.89
CA LYS A 234 2.40 -12.07 9.17
C LYS A 234 2.19 -11.94 7.68
N ASP A 235 1.32 -11.03 7.23
CA ASP A 235 1.03 -10.88 5.80
C ASP A 235 2.23 -10.30 5.05
N VAL A 236 3.10 -9.56 5.76
CA VAL A 236 4.27 -8.88 5.19
C VAL A 236 5.44 -9.83 5.04
N SER A 237 5.86 -10.08 3.81
CA SER A 237 7.04 -10.91 3.53
C SER A 237 8.32 -10.10 3.53
N GLU A 238 8.30 -8.91 2.94
CA GLU A 238 9.43 -7.99 2.91
C GLU A 238 8.94 -6.54 2.98
N ALA A 239 9.71 -5.67 3.62
CA ALA A 239 9.44 -4.24 3.63
C ALA A 239 10.75 -3.46 3.70
N TRP A 240 10.91 -2.44 2.86
CA TRP A 240 12.11 -1.60 2.91
C TRP A 240 11.83 -0.12 2.73
N CYS A 241 12.67 0.68 3.36
CA CYS A 241 12.68 2.13 3.27
C CYS A 241 14.05 2.56 2.74
N HIS A 242 14.11 3.14 1.55
CA HIS A 242 15.39 3.54 0.94
C HIS A 242 15.32 4.89 0.25
N GLN A 243 16.49 5.45 -0.07
CA GLN A 243 16.62 6.73 -0.76
C GLN A 243 16.98 6.51 -2.23
N ARG A 244 16.17 7.08 -3.14
CA ARG A 244 16.49 7.19 -4.57
C ARG A 244 15.88 8.46 -5.17
N GLY A 245 16.50 9.61 -4.92
CA GLY A 245 15.97 10.95 -5.25
C GLY A 245 14.73 11.36 -4.43
N TYR A 246 14.01 10.40 -3.87
CA TYR A 246 12.94 10.52 -2.88
C TYR A 246 13.03 9.31 -1.93
N VAL A 247 12.31 9.38 -0.81
CA VAL A 247 12.21 8.23 0.09
C VAL A 247 11.19 7.25 -0.45
N CYS A 248 11.64 6.04 -0.75
CA CYS A 248 10.80 4.94 -1.18
C CYS A 248 10.31 4.16 0.04
N PHE A 249 8.99 3.97 0.15
CA PHE A 249 8.38 3.00 1.06
C PHE A 249 7.77 1.88 0.22
N ILE A 250 8.42 0.71 0.18
CA ILE A 250 7.91 -0.47 -0.54
C ILE A 250 7.68 -1.63 0.42
N GLU A 251 6.57 -2.33 0.22
CA GLU A 251 6.17 -3.55 0.93
C GLU A 251 5.86 -4.67 -0.06
N GLU A 252 6.12 -5.89 0.35
CA GLU A 252 5.61 -7.10 -0.30
C GLU A 252 4.74 -7.86 0.70
N VAL A 253 3.50 -8.15 0.31
CA VAL A 253 2.56 -8.97 1.08
C VAL A 253 2.38 -10.34 0.43
N GLY A 254 2.14 -11.38 1.23
CA GLY A 254 2.09 -12.77 0.79
C GLY A 254 3.45 -13.45 0.93
N GLN A 255 4.02 -13.91 -0.18
CA GLN A 255 5.17 -14.84 -0.27
C GLN A 255 4.91 -16.18 0.39
N GLU A 256 3.73 -16.73 0.10
CA GLU A 256 3.33 -18.07 0.49
C GLU A 256 2.89 -18.84 -0.75
N LYS A 257 2.65 -20.15 -0.57
CA LYS A 257 2.11 -20.97 -1.63
C LYS A 257 0.66 -20.59 -1.87
N VAL A 258 0.34 -20.26 -3.11
CA VAL A 258 -1.02 -19.99 -3.57
C VAL A 258 -1.33 -20.97 -4.69
N GLN A 259 -2.43 -21.71 -4.58
CA GLN A 259 -2.94 -22.54 -5.67
C GLN A 259 -3.77 -21.73 -6.66
N ALA A 260 -3.90 -22.22 -7.88
CA ALA A 260 -4.83 -21.65 -8.84
C ALA A 260 -6.26 -21.65 -8.27
N GLY A 261 -6.90 -20.48 -8.24
CA GLY A 261 -8.22 -20.23 -7.68
C GLY A 261 -8.21 -19.79 -6.21
N GLU A 262 -7.07 -19.90 -5.51
CA GLU A 262 -6.93 -19.41 -4.13
C GLU A 262 -6.65 -17.92 -4.08
N MET A 263 -6.88 -17.34 -2.89
CA MET A 263 -6.70 -15.93 -2.62
C MET A 263 -5.75 -15.69 -1.45
N PHE A 264 -5.09 -14.54 -1.48
CA PHE A 264 -4.41 -13.96 -0.32
C PHE A 264 -4.72 -12.46 -0.27
N SER A 265 -4.61 -11.86 0.92
CA SER A 265 -4.91 -10.46 1.13
C SER A 265 -4.07 -9.85 2.26
N ALA A 266 -4.11 -8.53 2.35
CA ALA A 266 -3.66 -7.79 3.52
C ALA A 266 -4.62 -6.62 3.79
N ALA A 267 -4.73 -6.20 5.05
CA ALA A 267 -5.50 -5.04 5.46
C ALA A 267 -4.62 -3.97 6.09
N TYR A 268 -4.98 -2.71 5.85
CA TYR A 268 -4.17 -1.56 6.19
C TYR A 268 -4.98 -0.42 6.82
N ILE A 269 -4.30 0.41 7.60
CA ILE A 269 -4.75 1.76 7.97
C ILE A 269 -3.76 2.77 7.40
N ILE A 270 -4.27 3.83 6.77
CA ILE A 270 -3.47 4.93 6.24
C ILE A 270 -4.06 6.27 6.66
N GLY A 271 -3.25 7.16 7.24
CA GLY A 271 -3.73 8.49 7.60
C GLY A 271 -2.85 9.27 8.56
N PHE A 272 -3.44 10.28 9.19
CA PHE A 272 -2.75 11.25 10.03
C PHE A 272 -2.94 10.99 11.52
N PHE A 273 -1.84 11.12 12.26
CA PHE A 273 -1.76 10.89 13.69
C PHE A 273 -0.92 11.98 14.36
N ASP A 274 -1.21 12.30 15.62
CA ASP A 274 -0.48 13.30 16.38
C ASP A 274 0.80 12.73 17.00
N SER A 275 0.81 11.43 17.30
CA SER A 275 1.96 10.77 17.92
C SER A 275 2.09 9.29 17.55
N ILE A 276 3.26 8.71 17.86
CA ILE A 276 3.50 7.27 17.70
C ILE A 276 2.58 6.47 18.63
N GLU A 277 2.30 6.96 19.83
CA GLU A 277 1.40 6.29 20.78
C GLU A 277 -0.04 6.22 20.26
N GLU A 278 -0.51 7.28 19.58
CA GLU A 278 -1.82 7.24 18.89
C GLU A 278 -1.82 6.21 17.76
N MET A 279 -0.76 6.20 16.93
CA MET A 279 -0.60 5.22 15.86
C MET A 279 -0.66 3.79 16.40
N GLU A 280 0.11 3.48 17.45
CA GLU A 280 0.14 2.16 18.07
C GLU A 280 -1.19 1.76 18.68
N LYS A 281 -1.89 2.70 19.32
CA LYS A 281 -3.21 2.44 19.89
C LYS A 281 -4.23 2.08 18.81
N VAL A 282 -4.26 2.83 17.70
CA VAL A 282 -5.16 2.55 16.58
C VAL A 282 -4.79 1.22 15.92
N TYR A 283 -3.49 0.97 15.71
CA TYR A 283 -3.00 -0.31 15.20
C TYR A 283 -3.51 -1.49 16.04
N ASP A 284 -3.34 -1.42 17.36
CA ASP A 284 -3.67 -2.51 18.28
C ASP A 284 -5.19 -2.81 18.32
N GLN A 285 -6.05 -1.82 18.03
CA GLN A 285 -7.50 -2.02 17.94
C GLN A 285 -7.92 -2.88 16.74
N HIS A 286 -7.10 -2.92 15.70
CA HIS A 286 -7.37 -3.61 14.44
C HIS A 286 -6.35 -4.71 14.16
N TYR A 287 -5.57 -5.11 15.17
CA TYR A 287 -4.51 -6.09 15.04
C TYR A 287 -5.01 -7.43 14.48
N GLY A 288 -4.24 -7.98 13.54
CA GLY A 288 -4.47 -9.29 12.94
C GLY A 288 -5.49 -9.28 11.81
N TRP A 289 -5.98 -8.13 11.36
CA TRP A 289 -6.81 -8.05 10.17
C TRP A 289 -5.95 -8.30 8.91
N SER A 290 -6.37 -9.24 8.08
CA SER A 290 -5.75 -9.58 6.79
C SER A 290 -6.66 -9.24 5.61
N ASN A 291 -7.92 -8.87 5.86
CA ASN A 291 -8.85 -8.40 4.84
C ASN A 291 -9.90 -7.47 5.45
N ILE A 292 -10.57 -6.67 4.62
CA ILE A 292 -11.73 -5.85 4.98
C ILE A 292 -12.90 -6.25 4.11
N VAL A 293 -14.04 -6.54 4.75
CA VAL A 293 -15.29 -6.83 4.04
C VAL A 293 -16.40 -5.87 4.44
N LEU A 294 -17.21 -5.49 3.46
CA LEU A 294 -18.41 -4.69 3.65
C LEU A 294 -19.62 -5.60 3.78
N LYS A 295 -20.52 -5.28 4.72
CA LYS A 295 -21.69 -6.10 5.05
C LYS A 295 -22.99 -5.32 4.89
N PRO A 296 -24.09 -5.99 4.42
CA PRO A 296 -24.15 -7.40 4.02
C PRO A 296 -23.50 -7.69 2.66
N SER A 297 -23.32 -6.68 1.82
CA SER A 297 -22.57 -6.73 0.57
C SER A 297 -21.96 -5.36 0.30
N PHE A 298 -21.14 -5.22 -0.74
CA PHE A 298 -20.57 -3.93 -1.11
C PHE A 298 -21.66 -2.89 -1.45
N GLU A 299 -22.65 -3.27 -2.25
CA GLU A 299 -23.67 -2.38 -2.80
C GLU A 299 -24.68 -1.89 -1.76
N LYS A 300 -24.81 -2.61 -0.64
CA LYS A 300 -25.75 -2.33 0.46
C LYS A 300 -25.05 -2.13 1.79
N ALA A 301 -23.76 -1.77 1.75
CA ALA A 301 -22.92 -1.79 2.94
C ALA A 301 -23.43 -0.84 4.03
N GLU A 302 -23.72 -1.40 5.20
CA GLU A 302 -24.09 -0.66 6.41
C GLU A 302 -22.91 -0.59 7.39
N THR A 303 -22.02 -1.58 7.31
CA THR A 303 -20.82 -1.70 8.16
C THR A 303 -19.68 -2.33 7.38
N PHE A 304 -18.48 -2.27 7.93
CA PHE A 304 -17.32 -3.01 7.47
C PHE A 304 -16.63 -3.68 8.66
N VAL A 305 -16.01 -4.83 8.42
CA VAL A 305 -15.27 -5.57 9.45
C VAL A 305 -13.96 -6.08 8.87
N GLY A 306 -12.95 -6.19 9.72
CA GLY A 306 -11.78 -6.98 9.40
C GLY A 306 -12.05 -8.47 9.48
N ILE A 307 -11.36 -9.23 8.64
CA ILE A 307 -11.27 -10.68 8.71
C ILE A 307 -9.84 -11.04 9.10
N HIS A 308 -9.72 -12.07 9.94
CA HIS A 308 -8.47 -12.71 10.29
C HIS A 308 -8.30 -13.95 9.40
N ASP A 309 -7.10 -14.16 8.87
CA ASP A 309 -6.72 -15.41 8.20
C ASP A 309 -6.36 -16.52 9.21
#